data_AF-A0A191HXY0-F1
#
_entry.id   AF-A0A191HXY0-F1
#
_cell.length_a   1.000
_cell.length_b   1.000
_cell.length_c   1.000
_cell.angle_alpha   90.00
_cell.angle_beta   90.00
_cell.angle_gamma   90.00
#
_symmetry.space_group_name_H-M   'P 1'
#
loop_
_entity.id
_entity.type
_entity.pdbx_description
1 polymer ?
#
loop_
_entity_poly.entity_id
_entity_poly.type
_entity_poly.pdbx_seq_one_letter_code
_entity_poly.pdbx_strand_id
1 'polypeptide(L)'
;MGKSTLLFKMIKPYIDCFGGFCVQRLLKDCRCVAFALRDIEEISNPILVNHYEKNDKDIFIDKTDGGFKMKLAVFEEKGLAILQKAQTSNKKIIFLDEIGGVELFLSVFKRETLKLLEGEKPCLGVLKFKEDVCFWARKSHQLGII
;
A
#
# COMPACT_ATOMS: atom_id res chain seq x y z
N MET A 1 14.90 -6.71 4.84
CA MET A 1 13.60 -7.24 5.31
C MET A 1 13.36 -6.67 6.71
N GLY A 2 12.15 -6.18 7.02
CA GLY A 2 11.79 -5.72 8.38
C GLY A 2 11.59 -4.20 8.59
N LYS A 3 11.75 -3.36 7.57
CA LYS A 3 11.57 -1.89 7.68
C LYS A 3 10.13 -1.51 8.02
N SER A 4 9.18 -1.95 7.21
CA SER A 4 7.74 -1.77 7.43
C SER A 4 7.32 -2.26 8.82
N THR A 5 7.77 -3.46 9.21
CA THR A 5 7.48 -4.03 10.53
C THR A 5 8.06 -3.19 11.68
N LEU A 6 9.29 -2.67 11.55
CA LEU A 6 9.90 -1.83 12.57
C LEU A 6 9.21 -0.45 12.64
N LEU A 7 8.96 0.19 11.50
CA LEU A 7 8.21 1.44 11.41
C LEU A 7 6.85 1.31 12.08
N PHE A 8 6.11 0.26 11.74
CA PHE A 8 4.79 0.02 12.31
C PHE A 8 4.83 -0.23 13.83
N LYS A 9 5.85 -0.94 14.32
CA LYS A 9 6.08 -1.10 15.77
C LYS A 9 6.36 0.22 16.47
N MET A 10 7.11 1.13 15.83
CA MET A 10 7.45 2.44 16.40
C MET A 10 6.24 3.40 16.44
N ILE A 11 5.37 3.36 15.43
CA ILE A 11 4.19 4.23 15.39
C ILE A 11 3.02 3.69 16.22
N LYS A 12 3.00 2.39 16.55
CA LYS A 12 1.90 1.74 17.28
C LYS A 12 1.41 2.52 18.52
N PRO A 13 2.27 3.04 19.41
CA PRO A 13 1.82 3.80 20.58
C PRO A 13 1.16 5.15 20.24
N TYR A 14 1.34 5.62 19.01
CA TYR A 14 0.92 6.92 18.51
C TYR A 14 -0.03 6.79 17.32
N ILE A 15 -0.61 5.60 17.08
CA ILE A 15 -1.36 5.28 15.84
C ILE A 15 -2.50 6.28 15.59
N ASP A 16 -3.10 6.81 16.65
CA ASP A 16 -4.18 7.81 16.57
C ASP A 16 -3.73 9.16 15.99
N CYS A 17 -2.42 9.43 15.95
CA CYS A 17 -1.84 10.61 15.31
C CYS A 17 -1.63 10.42 13.80
N PHE A 18 -1.72 9.19 13.30
CA PHE A 18 -1.46 8.85 11.90
C PHE A 18 -2.75 8.68 11.10
N GLY A 19 -2.73 9.19 9.86
CA GLY A 19 -3.65 8.79 8.79
C GLY A 19 -2.84 8.17 7.65
N GLY A 20 -3.50 7.76 6.57
CA GLY A 20 -2.83 7.16 5.41
C GLY A 20 -2.96 5.65 5.38
N PHE A 21 -2.05 4.96 4.67
CA PHE A 21 -2.19 3.54 4.40
C PHE A 21 -0.94 2.72 4.70
N CYS A 22 -1.15 1.42 4.87
CA CYS A 22 -0.09 0.44 4.85
C CYS A 22 -0.43 -0.78 3.98
N VAL A 23 0.59 -1.54 3.60
CA VAL A 23 0.46 -2.80 2.88
C VAL A 23 0.54 -3.96 3.88
N GLN A 24 -0.51 -4.77 3.92
CA GLN A 24 -0.59 -5.97 4.73
C GLN A 24 -0.26 -7.20 3.88
N ARG A 25 0.59 -8.09 4.41
CA ARG A 25 0.89 -9.39 3.79
C ARG A 25 -0.15 -10.40 4.21
N LEU A 26 -0.69 -11.14 3.25
CA LEU A 26 -1.67 -12.19 3.51
C LEU A 26 -1.06 -13.57 3.30
N LEU A 27 -1.14 -14.41 4.32
CA LEU A 27 -0.53 -15.73 4.36
C LEU A 27 -1.57 -16.83 4.16
N LYS A 28 -1.20 -17.84 3.38
CA LYS A 28 -1.89 -19.14 3.31
C LYS A 28 -0.83 -20.23 3.48
N ASP A 29 -1.06 -21.19 4.37
CA ASP A 29 -0.11 -22.27 4.68
C ASP A 29 1.31 -21.73 5.01
N CYS A 30 1.37 -20.67 5.82
CA CYS A 30 2.59 -19.94 6.21
C CYS A 30 3.37 -19.28 5.06
N ARG A 31 2.81 -19.22 3.84
CA ARG A 31 3.41 -18.56 2.67
C ARG A 31 2.66 -17.29 2.33
N CYS A 32 3.39 -16.23 1.99
CA CYS A 32 2.78 -14.99 1.50
C CYS A 32 2.21 -15.25 0.10
N VAL A 33 0.90 -15.12 -0.01
CA VAL A 33 0.16 -15.36 -1.27
C VAL A 33 -0.50 -14.10 -1.80
N ALA A 34 -0.74 -13.09 -0.96
CA ALA A 34 -1.35 -11.84 -1.41
C ALA A 34 -0.89 -10.63 -0.59
N PHE A 35 -1.20 -9.45 -1.12
CA PHE A 35 -0.97 -8.15 -0.47
C PHE A 35 -2.25 -7.33 -0.53
N ALA A 36 -2.62 -6.73 0.60
CA ALA A 36 -3.80 -5.90 0.75
C ALA A 36 -3.46 -4.47 1.19
N LEU A 37 -4.23 -3.51 0.69
CA LEU A 37 -4.10 -2.10 1.03
C LEU A 37 -5.00 -1.77 2.23
N ARG A 38 -4.42 -1.26 3.32
CA ARG A 38 -5.17 -0.97 4.56
C ARG A 38 -5.08 0.50 4.91
N ASP A 39 -6.20 1.09 5.30
CA ASP A 39 -6.21 2.38 5.99
C ASP A 39 -5.62 2.15 7.39
N ILE A 40 -4.63 2.95 7.77
CA ILE A 40 -4.00 2.82 9.08
C ILE A 40 -4.98 3.08 10.23
N GLU A 41 -6.00 3.88 9.98
CA GLU A 41 -7.05 4.22 10.95
C GLU A 41 -8.04 3.07 11.17
N GLU A 42 -8.16 2.13 10.22
CA GLU A 42 -9.06 0.96 10.33
C GLU A 42 -8.38 -0.22 11.07
N ILE A 43 -7.09 -0.12 11.35
CA ILE A 43 -6.31 -1.22 11.92
C ILE A 43 -6.45 -1.21 13.44
N SER A 44 -7.46 -1.94 13.93
CA SER A 44 -7.70 -2.15 15.36
C SER A 44 -6.60 -2.97 16.05
N ASN A 45 -5.93 -3.87 15.30
CA ASN A 45 -4.78 -4.64 15.78
C ASN A 45 -3.63 -4.56 14.77
N PRO A 46 -2.48 -3.97 15.14
CA PRO A 46 -1.43 -3.59 14.20
C PRO A 46 -0.58 -4.76 13.73
N ILE A 47 -1.17 -5.64 12.92
CA ILE A 47 -0.48 -6.78 12.32
C ILE A 47 -0.35 -6.54 10.82
N LEU A 48 0.88 -6.30 10.35
CA LEU A 48 1.20 -6.20 8.92
C LEU A 48 1.19 -7.57 8.20
N VAL A 49 0.76 -8.62 8.89
CA VAL A 49 0.68 -9.99 8.42
C VAL A 49 -0.64 -10.58 8.89
N ASN A 50 -1.48 -11.08 8.00
CA ASN A 50 -2.75 -11.69 8.35
C ASN A 50 -3.00 -12.97 7.54
N HIS A 51 -4.02 -13.74 7.89
CA HIS A 51 -4.47 -14.87 7.09
C HIS A 51 -5.10 -14.39 5.77
N TYR A 52 -4.89 -15.14 4.70
CA TYR A 52 -5.49 -14.87 3.39
C TYR A 52 -6.98 -15.20 3.38
N GLU A 53 -7.79 -14.23 2.94
CA GLU A 53 -9.21 -14.41 2.70
C GLU A 53 -9.54 -14.07 1.25
N LYS A 54 -10.14 -15.03 0.53
CA LYS A 54 -10.39 -14.91 -0.91
C LYS A 54 -11.29 -13.71 -1.28
N ASN A 55 -12.19 -13.31 -0.37
CA ASN A 55 -13.18 -12.27 -0.61
C ASN A 55 -12.75 -10.89 -0.09
N ASP A 56 -11.51 -10.75 0.37
CA ASP A 56 -10.96 -9.47 0.78
C ASP A 56 -10.81 -8.54 -0.43
N LYS A 57 -11.62 -7.47 -0.42
CA LYS A 57 -11.73 -6.51 -1.52
C LYS A 57 -10.50 -5.63 -1.66
N ASP A 58 -9.70 -5.51 -0.60
CA ASP A 58 -8.53 -4.62 -0.62
C ASP A 58 -7.26 -5.34 -1.10
N ILE A 59 -7.38 -6.62 -1.49
CA ILE A 59 -6.26 -7.36 -2.10
C ILE A 59 -5.94 -6.75 -3.46
N PHE A 60 -4.77 -6.12 -3.57
CA PHE A 60 -4.27 -5.53 -4.81
C PHE A 60 -3.24 -6.40 -5.54
N ILE A 61 -2.61 -7.37 -4.86
CA ILE A 61 -1.79 -8.42 -5.49
C ILE A 61 -2.25 -9.77 -4.94
N ASP A 62 -2.58 -10.70 -5.82
CA ASP A 62 -3.01 -12.05 -5.46
C ASP A 62 -2.23 -13.10 -6.27
N LYS A 63 -1.74 -14.15 -5.60
CA LYS A 63 -1.04 -15.27 -6.25
C LYS A 63 -2.07 -16.29 -6.71
N THR A 64 -2.18 -16.42 -8.02
CA THR A 64 -3.02 -17.39 -8.72
C THR A 64 -2.18 -18.50 -9.35
N ASP A 65 -2.82 -19.55 -9.88
CA ASP A 65 -2.13 -20.65 -10.59
C ASP A 65 -1.36 -20.14 -11.83
N GLY A 66 -1.83 -19.04 -12.45
CA GLY A 66 -1.17 -18.36 -13.57
C GLY A 66 -0.13 -17.31 -13.16
N GLY A 67 0.23 -17.20 -11.87
CA GLY A 67 1.16 -16.20 -11.36
C GLY A 67 0.48 -15.08 -10.57
N PHE A 68 1.16 -13.94 -10.40
CA PHE A 68 0.63 -12.82 -9.63
C PHE A 68 -0.34 -12.00 -10.48
N LYS A 69 -1.58 -11.86 -10.00
CA LYS A 69 -2.59 -10.96 -10.56
C LYS A 69 -2.61 -9.65 -9.77
N MET A 70 -2.56 -8.54 -10.48
CA MET A 70 -2.61 -7.20 -9.91
C MET A 70 -4.00 -6.59 -10.11
N LYS A 71 -4.57 -5.99 -9.07
CA LYS A 71 -5.87 -5.31 -9.10
C LYS A 71 -5.68 -3.83 -8.82
N LEU A 72 -5.37 -3.07 -9.87
CA LEU A 72 -5.08 -1.63 -9.79
C LEU A 72 -6.27 -0.81 -9.28
N ALA A 73 -7.51 -1.26 -9.54
CA ALA A 73 -8.73 -0.61 -9.07
C ALA A 73 -8.75 -0.37 -7.55
N VAL A 74 -8.08 -1.21 -6.76
CA VAL A 74 -7.95 -1.01 -5.30
C VAL A 74 -7.28 0.33 -4.96
N PHE A 75 -6.28 0.75 -5.75
CA PHE A 75 -5.63 2.04 -5.56
C PHE A 75 -6.46 3.21 -6.08
N GLU A 76 -7.20 3.02 -7.16
CA GLU A 76 -8.09 4.04 -7.73
C GLU A 76 -9.31 4.30 -6.85
N GLU A 77 -9.78 3.28 -6.11
CA GLU A 77 -10.92 3.41 -5.22
C GLU A 77 -10.46 3.66 -3.78
N LYS A 78 -10.04 2.60 -3.08
CA LYS A 78 -9.67 2.67 -1.67
C LYS A 78 -8.42 3.52 -1.45
N GLY A 79 -7.42 3.37 -2.30
CA GLY A 79 -6.18 4.16 -2.21
C GLY A 79 -6.46 5.66 -2.27
N LEU A 80 -7.17 6.13 -3.30
CA LEU A 80 -7.54 7.54 -3.42
C LEU A 80 -8.38 8.05 -2.24
N ALA A 81 -9.36 7.24 -1.79
CA ALA A 81 -10.17 7.60 -0.63
C ALA A 81 -9.31 7.81 0.63
N ILE A 82 -8.34 6.92 0.88
CA ILE A 82 -7.41 7.04 2.01
C ILE A 82 -6.53 8.29 1.86
N LEU A 83 -6.00 8.57 0.68
CA LEU A 83 -5.17 9.77 0.45
C LEU A 83 -5.94 11.06 0.70
N GLN A 84 -7.16 11.17 0.17
CA GLN A 84 -8.03 12.33 0.35
C GLN A 84 -8.45 12.51 1.82
N LYS A 85 -8.77 11.41 2.51
CA LYS A 85 -9.04 11.40 3.94
C LYS A 85 -7.81 11.84 4.74
N ALA A 86 -6.61 11.36 4.40
CA ALA A 86 -5.38 11.75 5.10
C ALA A 86 -5.09 13.25 4.96
N GLN A 87 -5.34 13.84 3.78
CA GLN A 87 -5.21 15.29 3.55
C GLN A 87 -6.14 16.10 4.46
N THR A 88 -7.41 15.69 4.58
CA THR A 88 -8.46 16.47 5.26
C THR A 88 -8.64 16.13 6.75
N SER A 89 -8.14 14.99 7.21
CA SER A 89 -8.27 14.55 8.60
C SER A 89 -7.50 15.44 9.59
N ASN A 90 -7.84 15.38 10.88
CA ASN A 90 -7.07 16.04 11.95
C ASN A 90 -5.80 15.26 12.35
N LYS A 91 -5.39 14.26 11.56
CA LYS A 91 -4.17 13.48 11.82
C LYS A 91 -2.94 14.34 11.57
N LYS A 92 -1.94 14.18 12.44
CA LYS A 92 -0.74 15.01 12.47
C LYS A 92 0.31 14.56 11.47
N ILE A 93 0.37 13.25 11.19
CA ILE A 93 1.38 12.62 10.36
C ILE A 93 0.69 11.67 9.38
N ILE A 94 1.21 11.57 8.16
CA ILE A 94 0.67 10.70 7.13
C ILE A 94 1.60 9.52 6.95
N PHE A 95 1.08 8.30 7.10
CA PHE A 95 1.83 7.06 6.94
C PHE A 95 1.63 6.47 5.54
N LEU A 96 2.72 6.14 4.85
CA LEU A 96 2.73 5.65 3.47
C LEU A 96 3.72 4.48 3.29
N ASP A 97 3.29 3.23 3.44
CA ASP A 97 4.19 2.05 3.42
C ASP A 97 3.60 0.84 2.68
N GLU A 98 4.18 0.29 1.60
CA GLU A 98 5.29 0.77 0.75
C GLU A 98 4.71 1.45 -0.52
N ILE A 99 5.32 2.56 -0.94
CA ILE A 99 5.06 3.21 -2.24
C ILE A 99 6.26 2.99 -3.15
N GLY A 100 6.06 2.37 -4.32
CA GLY A 100 7.07 2.27 -5.37
C GLY A 100 7.04 1.00 -6.23
N GLY A 101 5.86 0.41 -6.40
CA GLY A 101 5.55 -0.63 -7.38
C GLY A 101 4.73 -0.09 -8.56
N VAL A 102 3.73 -0.87 -8.98
CA VAL A 102 2.89 -0.51 -10.13
C VAL A 102 1.93 0.64 -9.87
N GLU A 103 1.64 0.93 -8.61
CA GLU A 103 0.72 1.98 -8.19
C GLU A 103 1.20 3.37 -8.61
N LEU A 104 2.51 3.56 -8.82
CA LEU A 104 3.07 4.81 -9.36
C LEU A 104 2.79 4.99 -10.87
N PHE A 105 2.35 3.97 -11.59
CA PHE A 105 1.89 4.12 -12.98
C PHE A 105 0.46 4.66 -13.06
N LEU A 106 -0.32 4.56 -11.98
CA LEU A 106 -1.65 5.14 -11.90
C LEU A 106 -1.51 6.65 -11.74
N SER A 107 -1.71 7.38 -12.84
CA SER A 107 -1.51 8.84 -12.92
C SER A 107 -2.28 9.59 -11.84
N VAL A 108 -3.51 9.18 -11.55
CA VAL A 108 -4.35 9.78 -10.50
C VAL A 108 -3.78 9.51 -9.11
N PHE A 109 -3.45 8.26 -8.79
CA PHE A 109 -2.89 7.89 -7.49
C PHE A 109 -1.53 8.55 -7.24
N LYS A 110 -0.66 8.58 -8.26
CA LYS A 110 0.62 9.29 -8.22
C LYS A 110 0.44 10.78 -7.95
N ARG A 111 -0.49 11.44 -8.64
CA ARG A 111 -0.77 12.87 -8.44
C ARG A 111 -1.23 13.15 -7.01
N GLU A 112 -2.16 12.37 -6.48
CA GLU A 112 -2.65 12.58 -5.10
C GLU A 112 -1.57 12.26 -4.05
N THR A 113 -0.70 11.28 -4.32
CA THR A 113 0.47 11.00 -3.49
C THR A 113 1.45 12.17 -3.50
N LEU A 114 1.73 12.77 -4.66
CA LEU A 114 2.62 13.94 -4.75
C LEU A 114 2.07 15.15 -4.01
N LYS A 115 0.77 15.45 -4.16
CA LYS A 115 0.11 16.53 -3.40
C LYS A 115 0.25 16.35 -1.89
N LEU A 116 0.20 15.11 -1.42
CA LEU A 116 0.40 14.78 -0.01
C LEU A 116 1.83 15.03 0.45
N LEU A 117 2.81 14.63 -0.36
CA LEU A 117 4.23 14.83 -0.07
C LEU A 117 4.65 16.31 -0.13
N GLU A 118 4.00 17.11 -0.98
CA GLU A 118 4.19 18.56 -1.10
C GLU A 118 3.36 19.36 -0.08
N GLY A 119 2.47 18.69 0.66
CA GLY A 119 1.60 19.31 1.65
C GLY A 119 2.30 19.67 2.96
N GLU A 120 1.57 20.32 3.87
CA GLU A 120 2.10 20.78 5.16
C GLU A 120 2.30 19.65 6.17
N LYS A 121 1.56 18.54 6.03
CA LYS A 121 1.62 17.42 6.97
C LYS A 121 2.86 16.57 6.69
N PRO A 122 3.70 16.28 7.71
CA PRO A 122 4.83 15.40 7.53
C PRO A 122 4.37 14.00 7.12
N CYS A 123 5.09 13.42 6.16
CA CYS A 123 4.88 12.05 5.70
C CYS A 123 5.97 11.12 6.25
N LEU A 124 5.57 9.96 6.78
CA LEU A 124 6.45 8.88 7.23
C LEU A 124 6.14 7.63 6.41
N GLY A 125 7.15 6.97 5.88
CA GLY A 125 6.88 5.83 5.03
C GLY A 125 8.12 5.19 4.42
N VAL A 126 7.86 4.22 3.57
CA VAL A 126 8.89 3.57 2.76
C VAL A 126 8.60 3.84 1.30
N LEU A 127 9.44 4.67 0.70
CA LEU A 127 9.47 4.88 -0.74
C LEU A 127 10.50 3.94 -1.36
N LYS A 128 10.05 3.10 -2.27
CA LYS A 128 10.90 2.34 -3.17
C LYS A 128 11.22 3.21 -4.38
N PHE A 129 12.29 3.99 -4.26
CA PHE A 129 12.93 4.57 -5.43
C PHE A 129 13.78 3.49 -6.12
N LYS A 130 13.45 3.16 -7.35
CA LYS A 130 14.31 2.37 -8.23
C LYS A 130 13.97 2.67 -9.68
N GLU A 131 15.00 2.88 -10.48
CA GLU A 131 14.98 2.85 -11.94
C GLU A 131 14.40 1.52 -12.51
N ASP A 132 14.16 0.52 -11.64
CA ASP A 132 13.53 -0.79 -11.92
C ASP A 132 12.01 -0.77 -12.16
N VAL A 133 11.34 0.38 -12.07
CA VAL A 133 9.93 0.52 -12.49
C VAL A 133 9.77 0.11 -13.97
N CYS A 134 10.77 0.40 -14.81
CA CYS A 134 10.86 -0.10 -16.19
C CYS A 134 11.01 -1.63 -16.30
N PHE A 135 11.59 -2.31 -15.31
CA PHE A 135 11.76 -3.78 -15.36
C PHE A 135 10.41 -4.50 -15.22
N TRP A 136 9.54 -4.04 -14.32
CA TRP A 136 8.20 -4.62 -14.17
C TRP A 136 7.25 -4.20 -15.29
N ALA A 137 7.31 -2.97 -15.79
CA ALA A 137 6.54 -2.56 -16.98
C ALA A 137 6.89 -3.39 -18.23
N ARG A 138 8.18 -3.64 -18.47
CA ARG A 138 8.65 -4.51 -19.57
C ARG A 138 8.20 -5.96 -19.38
N LYS A 139 8.21 -6.47 -18.15
CA LYS A 139 7.79 -7.84 -17.85
C LYS A 139 6.26 -8.03 -17.90
N SER A 140 5.47 -7.01 -17.54
CA SER A 140 4.00 -7.03 -17.67
C SER A 140 3.52 -6.95 -19.12
N HIS A 141 4.23 -6.21 -19.99
CA HIS A 141 4.02 -6.25 -21.45
C HIS A 141 4.37 -7.63 -22.04
N GLN A 142 5.42 -8.27 -21.51
CA GLN A 142 5.87 -9.60 -21.94
C GLN A 142 4.99 -10.75 -21.39
N LEU A 143 4.22 -10.49 -20.33
CA LEU A 143 3.28 -11.43 -19.70
C LEU A 143 1.79 -11.12 -20.01
N GLY A 144 1.50 -10.10 -20.84
CA GLY A 144 0.14 -9.77 -21.27
C GLY A 144 -0.79 -9.28 -20.15
N ILE A 145 -0.26 -8.55 -19.17
CA ILE A 145 -1.03 -8.07 -17.99
C ILE A 145 -1.51 -6.61 -18.18
N ILE A 146 -1.23 -5.99 -19.33
CA ILE A 146 -1.79 -4.70 -19.77
C ILE A 146 -2.38 -4.90 -21.16
#